data_AF-A0A2L0A4T1-F1
#
_entry.id   AF-A0A2L0A4T1-F1
#
_cell.length_a   1.000
_cell.length_b   1.000
_cell.length_c   1.000
_cell.angle_alpha   90.00
_cell.angle_beta   90.00
_cell.angle_gamma   90.00
#
_symmetry.space_group_name_H-M   'P 1'
#
loop_
_entity.id
_entity.type
_entity.pdbx_description
1 polymer ?
#
loop_
_entity_poly.entity_id
_entity_poly.type
_entity_poly.pdbx_seq_one_letter_code
_entity_poly.pdbx_strand_id
1 'polypeptide(L)' 'MTGSAHDWISLDTALGVSSYADVMAHAKQVAHNTVITFDSGDSILLYNTQMKTLTADDFLFVS' A
#
# COMPACT_ATOMS: atom_id res chain seq x y z
N MET A 1 23.20 2.71 3.67
CA MET A 1 21.80 2.93 3.22
C MET A 1 21.83 4.18 2.36
N THR A 2 21.54 4.09 1.06
CA THR A 2 21.62 5.22 0.12
C THR A 2 20.32 5.32 -0.67
N GLY A 3 19.49 6.28 -0.27
CA GLY A 3 18.23 6.70 -0.90
C GLY A 3 17.46 7.57 0.10
N SER A 4 17.56 8.90 -0.01
CA SER A 4 16.99 9.87 0.95
C SER A 4 15.48 10.09 0.80
N ALA A 5 14.70 9.11 0.34
CA ALA A 5 13.25 9.19 0.21
C ALA A 5 12.64 7.78 0.13
N HIS A 6 12.67 7.04 1.23
CA HIS A 6 11.76 5.91 1.38
C HIS A 6 10.46 6.48 1.95
N ASP A 7 9.47 6.73 1.09
CA ASP A 7 8.16 7.20 1.54
C ASP A 7 7.44 6.06 2.29
N TRP A 8 6.55 6.41 3.20
CA TRP A 8 5.70 5.45 3.90
C TRP A 8 4.24 5.70 3.58
N ILE A 9 3.50 4.62 3.40
CA ILE A 9 2.04 4.61 3.39
C ILE A 9 1.60 4.27 4.81
N SER A 10 1.22 5.30 5.57
CA SER A 10 0.67 5.13 6.92
C SER A 10 -0.83 4.83 6.82
N LEU A 11 -1.23 3.67 7.31
CA LEU A 11 -2.61 3.18 7.28
C LEU A 11 -3.14 3.01 8.69
N ASP A 12 -4.33 3.55 8.93
CA ASP A 12 -5.05 3.30 10.17
C ASP A 12 -5.62 1.88 10.16
N THR A 13 -5.43 1.14 11.24
CA THR A 13 -5.94 -0.23 11.38
C THR A 13 -7.49 -0.31 11.33
N ALA A 14 -8.20 0.80 11.53
CA ALA A 14 -9.64 0.91 11.30
C ALA A 14 -10.05 0.65 9.83
N LEU A 15 -9.12 0.73 8.88
CA LEU A 15 -9.34 0.33 7.47
C LEU A 15 -9.40 -1.20 7.28
N GLY A 16 -9.25 -1.99 8.35
CA GLY A 16 -9.31 -3.45 8.30
C GLY A 16 -8.02 -4.12 7.80
N VAL A 17 -6.92 -3.38 7.71
CA VAL A 17 -5.59 -3.88 7.34
C VAL A 17 -4.60 -3.63 8.47
N SER A 18 -3.79 -4.63 8.82
CA SER A 18 -2.84 -4.55 9.95
C SER A 18 -1.45 -5.09 9.62
N SER A 19 -1.25 -5.55 8.38
CA SER A 19 0.01 -6.11 7.91
C SER A 19 0.19 -5.89 6.41
N TYR A 20 1.44 -5.99 5.94
CA TYR A 20 1.75 -5.98 4.50
C TYR A 20 0.94 -7.03 3.72
N ALA A 21 0.77 -8.23 4.30
CA ALA A 21 0.01 -9.30 3.67
C ALA A 21 -1.47 -8.92 3.49
N ASP A 22 -2.07 -8.26 4.49
CA ASP A 22 -3.45 -7.75 4.38
C ASP A 22 -3.54 -6.72 3.26
N VAL A 23 -2.63 -5.72 3.24
CA VAL A 23 -2.64 -4.69 2.19
C VAL A 23 -2.49 -5.33 0.80
N MET A 24 -1.62 -6.31 0.64
CA MET A 24 -1.42 -7.00 -0.64
C MET A 24 -2.64 -7.85 -1.05
N ALA A 25 -3.42 -8.37 -0.10
CA ALA A 25 -4.68 -9.06 -0.40
C ALA A 25 -5.75 -8.09 -0.97
N HIS A 26 -5.66 -6.81 -0.63
CA HIS A 26 -6.51 -5.73 -1.14
C HIS A 26 -5.95 -5.03 -2.39
N ALA A 27 -4.71 -5.33 -2.78
CA ALA A 27 -4.01 -4.67 -3.86
C ALA A 27 -4.20 -5.37 -5.21
N LYS A 28 -4.24 -4.59 -6.29
CA LYS A 28 -4.32 -5.07 -7.67
C LYS A 28 -3.45 -4.24 -8.60
N GLN A 29 -2.67 -4.92 -9.43
CA GLN A 29 -1.98 -4.30 -10.56
C GLN A 29 -2.99 -3.94 -11.66
N VAL A 30 -3.00 -2.68 -12.09
CA VAL A 30 -3.79 -2.18 -13.22
C VAL A 30 -2.85 -1.45 -14.17
N ALA A 31 -2.49 -2.11 -15.28
CA ALA A 31 -1.44 -1.64 -16.18
C ALA A 31 -0.15 -1.31 -15.40
N HIS A 32 0.28 -0.05 -15.39
CA HIS A 32 1.48 0.41 -14.68
C HIS A 32 1.23 0.85 -13.24
N ASN A 33 -0.02 0.85 -12.78
CA ASN A 33 -0.38 1.36 -11.45
C ASN A 33 -0.75 0.22 -10.48
N THR A 34 -0.62 0.48 -9.19
CA THR A 34 -1.17 -0.38 -8.14
C THR A 34 -2.37 0.30 -7.49
N VAL A 35 -3.50 -0.39 -7.44
CA VAL A 35 -4.71 0.07 -6.74
C VAL A 35 -4.88 -0.75 -5.49
N ILE A 36 -5.05 -0.10 -4.33
CA ILE A 36 -5.38 -0.74 -3.06
C ILE A 36 -6.79 -0.29 -2.69
N THR A 37 -7.72 -1.24 -2.58
CA THR A 37 -9.13 -0.95 -2.28
C THR A 37 -9.47 -1.53 -0.91
N PHE A 38 -9.72 -0.67 0.08
CA PHE A 38 -10.05 -1.09 1.44
C PHE A 38 -11.54 -1.41 1.57
N ASP A 39 -12.40 -0.56 1.00
CA ASP A 39 -13.84 -0.79 0.88
C ASP A 39 -14.43 -0.12 -0.38
N SER A 40 -15.76 0.06 -0.46
CA SER A 40 -16.41 0.67 -1.62
C SER A 40 -16.15 2.18 -1.80
N GLY A 41 -15.72 2.87 -0.74
CA GLY A 41 -15.45 4.31 -0.72
C GLY A 41 -13.95 4.64 -0.69
N ASP A 42 -13.14 3.76 -0.11
CA ASP A 42 -11.74 4.05 0.21
C ASP A 42 -10.76 3.25 -0.66
N SER A 43 -9.96 3.98 -1.43
CA SER A 43 -8.89 3.40 -2.24
C SER A 43 -7.69 4.33 -2.39
N ILE A 44 -6.53 3.72 -2.59
CA ILE A 44 -5.28 4.38 -2.94
C ILE A 44 -4.85 3.91 -4.32
N LEU A 45 -4.55 4.87 -5.20
CA LEU A 45 -3.95 4.62 -6.51
C LEU A 45 -2.49 5.07 -6.48
N LEU A 46 -1.58 4.11 -6.55
CA LEU A 46 -0.15 4.33 -6.70
C LEU A 46 0.20 4.36 -8.20
N TYR A 47 0.38 5.57 -8.74
CA TYR A 47 0.69 5.79 -10.14
C TYR A 47 2.09 5.30 -10.51
N ASN A 48 2.17 4.55 -11.61
CA ASN A 48 3.42 4.00 -12.14
C ASN A 48 4.20 3.12 -11.13
N THR A 49 3.51 2.57 -10.13
CA THR A 49 4.09 1.68 -9.13
C THR A 49 3.69 0.24 -9.45
N GLN A 50 4.70 -0.62 -9.63
CA GLN A 50 4.48 -2.05 -9.79
C GLN A 50 4.26 -2.69 -8.42
N MET A 51 3.20 -3.46 -8.26
CA MET A 51 2.83 -4.08 -6.98
C MET A 51 3.97 -4.95 -6.42
N LYS A 52 4.75 -5.61 -7.30
CA LYS A 52 5.90 -6.44 -6.90
C LYS A 52 7.10 -5.66 -6.35
N THR A 53 7.13 -4.34 -6.49
CA THR A 53 8.21 -3.50 -5.94
C THR A 53 7.88 -2.98 -4.55
N LEU A 54 6.64 -3.15 -4.09
CA LEU A 54 6.24 -2.84 -2.72
C LEU A 54 6.75 -3.94 -1.79
N THR A 55 7.15 -3.53 -0.60
CA THR A 55 7.69 -4.38 0.46
C THR A 55 7.02 -4.03 1.78
N ALA A 56 7.30 -4.81 2.83
CA ALA A 56 6.74 -4.53 4.14
C ALA A 56 7.21 -3.18 4.73
N ASP A 57 8.43 -2.73 4.37
CA ASP A 57 9.00 -1.48 4.88
C ASP A 57 8.29 -0.22 4.34
N ASP A 58 7.50 -0.36 3.27
CA ASP A 58 6.71 0.73 2.67
C ASP A 58 5.44 1.07 3.47
N PHE A 59 5.06 0.25 4.46
CA PHE A 59 3.80 0.38 5.18
C PHE A 59 4.01 0.57 6.69
N LEU A 60 3.31 1.55 7.24
CA LEU A 60 3.17 1.75 8.67
C LEU A 60 1.72 1.55 9.06
N PHE A 61 1.48 0.78 10.12
CA PHE A 61 0.13 0.54 10.64
C PHE A 61 -0.02 1.28 11.97
N VAL A 62 -1.00 2.19 12.04
CA VAL A 62 -1.24 3.07 13.18
C VAL A 62 -2.69 2.92 13.69
N SER A 63 -2.97 3.43 14.89
CA SER A 63 -4.27 3.34 15.57
C SER A 63 -4.62 4.64 16.26
#